data_AF-A0A6G4X6Y8-F1
#
_entry.id   AF-A0A6G4X6Y8-F1
#
_cell.length_a   1.000
_cell.length_b   1.000
_cell.length_c   1.000
_cell.angle_alpha   90.00
_cell.angle_beta   90.00
_cell.angle_gamma   90.00
#
_symmetry.space_group_name_H-M   'P 1'
#
loop_
_entity.id
_entity.type
_entity.pdbx_description
1 polymer ?
#
loop_
_entity_poly.entity_id
_entity_poly.type
_entity_poly.pdbx_seq_one_letter_code
_entity_poly.pdbx_strand_id
1 'polypeptide(L)'
;MLTRDTGTAAPDPPAGAEAEGTTAPAVRPQDLGSARFRAAHRVRYAYVAGSMFKGIASEQMVLRMGRAGLLGYFGTGGLDLDRVERAAAAFRRELGPDGAYGLNLLASPDRPEKEQRVVDALLRHGVRRIEAASFVRMTPALVRYRVAGLRRAPDGSVEAGHAVLAKVSRAEVADAFLAPPPPDMVEALRAAGRISAEQAELARTAPMADDVCAEADSGGHTDQRPLVVLLPELIRRRDAAARRHGGTAGVRVGV
;
A
#
# COMPACT_ATOMS: atom_id res chain seq x y z
N MET A 1 66.23 13.49 -43.85
CA MET A 1 67.20 13.17 -42.78
C MET A 1 66.37 12.79 -41.56
N LEU A 2 66.22 11.48 -41.32
CA LEU A 2 65.51 10.94 -40.16
C LEU A 2 66.37 11.14 -38.91
N THR A 3 65.82 11.71 -37.85
CA THR A 3 66.33 11.53 -36.48
C THR A 3 65.19 10.97 -35.64
N ARG A 4 65.31 9.68 -35.33
CA ARG A 4 64.49 8.96 -34.35
C ARG A 4 64.82 9.49 -32.96
N ASP A 5 63.82 10.00 -32.27
CA ASP A 5 63.92 10.30 -30.85
C ASP A 5 63.64 9.02 -30.06
N THR A 6 64.58 8.63 -29.20
CA THR A 6 64.56 7.39 -28.43
C THR A 6 63.67 7.57 -27.20
N GLY A 7 62.48 6.97 -27.23
CA GLY A 7 61.57 6.95 -26.09
C GLY A 7 62.19 6.24 -24.88
N THR A 8 62.34 6.97 -23.78
CA THR A 8 62.68 6.44 -22.46
C THR A 8 61.44 5.73 -21.88
N ALA A 9 61.55 4.42 -21.64
CA ALA A 9 60.48 3.63 -21.04
C ALA A 9 60.19 4.09 -19.60
N ALA A 10 58.90 4.23 -19.26
CA ALA A 10 58.45 4.48 -17.90
C ALA A 10 58.74 3.26 -17.01
N PRO A 11 59.07 3.45 -15.72
CA PRO A 11 59.31 2.34 -14.80
C PRO A 11 58.03 1.57 -14.53
N ASP A 12 58.14 0.25 -14.42
CA ASP A 12 57.05 -0.64 -14.06
C ASP A 12 56.46 -0.29 -12.68
N PRO A 13 55.13 -0.40 -12.50
CA PRO A 13 54.51 -0.16 -11.21
C PRO A 13 54.99 -1.19 -10.18
N PRO A 14 55.16 -0.81 -8.90
CA PRO A 14 55.62 -1.73 -7.88
C PRO A 14 54.64 -2.90 -7.74
N ALA A 15 55.17 -4.11 -7.91
CA ALA A 15 54.48 -5.34 -7.57
C ALA A 15 54.31 -5.43 -6.04
N GLY A 16 53.08 -5.54 -5.58
CA GLY A 16 52.78 -5.81 -4.17
C GLY A 16 51.89 -4.78 -3.50
N ALA A 17 50.65 -4.69 -3.97
CA ALA A 17 49.52 -4.40 -3.10
C ALA A 17 48.40 -5.32 -3.57
N GLU A 18 48.35 -6.54 -3.03
CA GLU A 18 47.13 -7.32 -3.07
C GLU A 18 46.07 -6.44 -2.41
N ALA A 19 45.17 -5.90 -3.23
CA ALA A 19 44.01 -5.20 -2.73
C ALA A 19 43.27 -6.23 -1.87
N GLU A 20 43.32 -6.07 -0.55
CA GLU A 20 42.40 -6.74 0.36
C GLU A 20 41.01 -6.51 -0.20
N GLY A 21 40.48 -7.55 -0.84
CA GLY A 21 39.23 -7.47 -1.57
C GLY A 21 38.15 -7.15 -0.56
N THR A 22 37.71 -5.90 -0.52
CA THR A 22 36.53 -5.51 0.25
C THR A 22 35.33 -6.24 -0.35
N THR A 23 35.01 -7.43 0.19
CA THR A 23 33.83 -8.18 -0.23
C THR A 23 32.61 -7.42 0.29
N ALA A 24 31.93 -6.70 -0.60
CA ALA A 24 30.64 -6.11 -0.26
C ALA A 24 29.66 -7.22 0.19
N PRO A 25 28.85 -7.00 1.24
CA PRO A 25 27.88 -7.99 1.68
C PRO A 25 26.88 -8.29 0.56
N ALA A 26 26.55 -9.57 0.37
CA ALA A 26 25.58 -9.97 -0.64
C ALA A 26 24.19 -9.38 -0.32
N VAL A 27 23.67 -8.54 -1.22
CA VAL A 27 22.32 -7.96 -1.11
C VAL A 27 21.32 -8.87 -1.83
N ARG A 28 20.33 -9.38 -1.10
CA ARG A 28 19.23 -10.19 -1.66
C ARG A 28 18.02 -9.29 -1.94
N PRO A 29 17.11 -9.69 -2.85
CA PRO A 29 15.89 -8.91 -3.11
C PRO A 29 15.02 -8.69 -1.86
N GLN A 30 15.04 -9.60 -0.88
CA GLN A 30 14.33 -9.47 0.39
C GLN A 30 14.95 -8.43 1.33
N ASP A 31 16.19 -8.01 1.09
CA ASP A 31 16.83 -6.98 1.90
C ASP A 31 16.36 -5.57 1.48
N LEU A 32 15.65 -5.46 0.34
CA LEU A 32 15.04 -4.22 -0.13
C LEU A 32 13.66 -3.97 0.50
N GLY A 33 13.44 -2.71 0.90
CA GLY A 33 12.17 -2.23 1.44
C GLY A 33 11.84 -2.76 2.85
N SER A 34 10.59 -2.60 3.25
CA SER A 34 10.16 -2.83 4.64
C SER A 34 9.92 -4.32 4.93
N ALA A 35 10.66 -4.88 5.89
CA ALA A 35 10.37 -6.21 6.45
C ALA A 35 8.99 -6.28 7.11
N ARG A 36 8.53 -5.17 7.70
CA ARG A 36 7.18 -5.06 8.29
C ARG A 36 6.09 -5.15 7.22
N PHE A 37 6.31 -4.58 6.03
CA PHE A 37 5.39 -4.74 4.90
C PHE A 37 5.27 -6.21 4.51
N ARG A 38 6.41 -6.89 4.33
CA ARG A 38 6.43 -8.31 3.96
C ARG A 38 5.69 -9.18 4.99
N ALA A 39 5.91 -8.93 6.28
CA ALA A 39 5.22 -9.63 7.35
C ALA A 39 3.70 -9.35 7.35
N ALA A 40 3.29 -8.08 7.28
CA ALA A 40 1.89 -7.67 7.30
C ALA A 40 1.09 -8.22 6.11
N HIS A 41 1.70 -8.25 4.93
CA HIS A 41 1.04 -8.74 3.70
C HIS A 41 1.33 -10.21 3.39
N ARG A 42 2.18 -10.89 4.18
CA ARG A 42 2.61 -12.28 3.95
C ARG A 42 3.21 -12.50 2.56
N VAL A 43 4.06 -11.56 2.13
CA VAL A 43 4.67 -11.56 0.79
C VAL A 43 6.19 -11.68 0.85
N ARG A 44 6.77 -12.18 -0.25
CA ARG A 44 8.22 -12.41 -0.39
C ARG A 44 9.01 -11.12 -0.56
N TYR A 45 8.43 -10.10 -1.21
CA TYR A 45 9.09 -8.83 -1.52
C TYR A 45 8.23 -7.65 -1.08
N ALA A 46 8.88 -6.53 -0.74
CA ALA A 46 8.21 -5.26 -0.51
C ALA A 46 7.83 -4.63 -1.86
N TYR A 47 6.92 -5.29 -2.56
CA TYR A 47 6.51 -4.98 -3.92
C TYR A 47 5.03 -5.28 -4.11
N VAL A 48 4.37 -4.44 -4.90
CA VAL A 48 2.97 -4.55 -5.25
C VAL A 48 2.79 -4.24 -6.74
N ALA A 49 1.91 -4.97 -7.41
CA ALA A 49 1.33 -4.53 -8.68
C ALA A 49 0.05 -3.73 -8.40
N GLY A 50 0.09 -2.44 -8.71
CA GLY A 50 -1.06 -1.53 -8.58
C GLY A 50 -2.21 -1.92 -9.50
N SER A 51 -3.42 -1.47 -9.17
CA SER A 51 -4.58 -1.81 -9.99
C SER A 51 -4.61 -1.06 -11.32
N MET A 52 -5.26 -1.66 -12.31
CA MET A 52 -5.47 -1.08 -13.63
C MET A 52 -6.92 -1.28 -14.04
N PHE A 53 -7.59 -0.18 -14.43
CA PHE A 53 -9.04 -0.08 -14.61
C PHE A 53 -9.66 -1.17 -15.51
N LYS A 54 -10.96 -1.41 -15.35
CA LYS A 54 -11.77 -2.36 -16.13
C LYS A 54 -11.20 -3.78 -16.17
N GLY A 55 -10.56 -4.21 -15.08
CA GLY A 55 -9.99 -5.55 -14.97
C GLY A 55 -8.74 -5.78 -15.83
N ILE A 56 -8.06 -4.73 -16.30
CA ILE A 56 -6.74 -4.86 -16.95
C ILE A 56 -5.76 -5.51 -15.96
N ALA A 57 -5.76 -5.06 -14.70
CA ALA A 57 -5.21 -5.85 -13.60
C ALA A 57 -6.18 -6.99 -13.31
N SER A 58 -6.03 -8.06 -14.09
CA SER A 58 -7.00 -9.14 -14.21
C SER A 58 -6.93 -10.14 -13.06
N GLU A 59 -7.96 -10.98 -12.94
CA GLU A 59 -7.94 -12.11 -11.99
C GLU A 59 -6.74 -13.02 -12.24
N GLN A 60 -6.42 -13.31 -13.50
CA GLN A 60 -5.29 -14.17 -13.87
C GLN A 60 -3.96 -13.58 -13.39
N MET A 61 -3.77 -12.27 -13.56
CA MET A 61 -2.58 -11.57 -13.08
C MET A 61 -2.47 -11.63 -11.56
N VAL A 62 -3.54 -11.27 -10.85
CA VAL A 62 -3.55 -11.22 -9.38
C VAL A 62 -3.42 -12.63 -8.77
N LEU A 63 -4.05 -13.66 -9.35
CA LEU A 63 -3.87 -15.04 -8.92
C LEU A 63 -2.43 -15.52 -9.11
N ARG A 64 -1.80 -15.20 -10.26
CA ARG A 64 -0.41 -15.54 -10.52
C ARG A 64 0.54 -14.86 -9.51
N MET A 65 0.32 -13.57 -9.25
CA MET A 65 1.05 -12.81 -8.24
C MET A 65 0.91 -13.44 -6.85
N GLY A 66 -0.33 -13.70 -6.41
CA GLY A 66 -0.61 -14.28 -5.09
C GLY A 66 0.02 -15.66 -4.89
N ARG A 67 -0.06 -16.54 -5.90
CA ARG A 67 0.61 -17.87 -5.88
C ARG A 67 2.13 -17.76 -5.82
N ALA A 68 2.68 -16.70 -6.40
CA ALA A 68 4.09 -16.36 -6.29
C ALA A 68 4.43 -15.57 -5.01
N GLY A 69 3.54 -15.48 -4.02
CA GLY A 69 3.79 -14.73 -2.78
C GLY A 69 4.09 -13.25 -3.01
N LEU A 70 3.46 -12.64 -4.03
CA LEU A 70 3.52 -11.22 -4.35
C LEU A 70 2.12 -10.60 -4.20
N LEU A 71 2.05 -9.31 -3.89
CA LEU A 71 0.77 -8.62 -3.73
C LEU A 71 0.33 -7.99 -5.07
N GLY A 72 -0.91 -8.25 -5.48
CA GLY A 72 -1.54 -7.58 -6.62
C GLY A 72 -2.94 -7.08 -6.28
N TYR A 73 -3.32 -5.94 -6.85
CA TYR A 73 -4.66 -5.36 -6.68
C TYR A 73 -5.48 -5.51 -7.97
N PHE A 74 -6.65 -6.13 -7.85
CA PHE A 74 -7.58 -6.27 -8.98
C PHE A 74 -8.26 -4.95 -9.32
N GLY A 75 -8.34 -4.65 -10.63
CA GLY A 75 -8.88 -3.40 -11.15
C GLY A 75 -10.39 -3.34 -11.21
N THR A 76 -11.04 -2.96 -10.10
CA THR A 76 -12.51 -2.85 -9.99
C THR A 76 -13.10 -1.65 -10.73
N GLY A 77 -12.30 -0.59 -10.94
CA GLY A 77 -12.76 0.66 -11.55
C GLY A 77 -13.43 0.44 -12.91
N GLY A 78 -14.69 0.85 -13.03
CA GLY A 78 -15.46 0.71 -14.28
C GLY A 78 -16.11 -0.66 -14.51
N LEU A 79 -15.96 -1.62 -13.59
CA LEU A 79 -16.70 -2.89 -13.61
C LEU A 79 -18.05 -2.75 -12.89
N ASP A 80 -18.98 -3.65 -13.22
CA ASP A 80 -20.21 -3.83 -12.46
C ASP A 80 -19.95 -4.58 -11.14
N LEU A 81 -20.93 -4.53 -10.22
CA LEU A 81 -20.78 -5.12 -8.90
C LEU A 81 -20.64 -6.64 -8.96
N ASP A 82 -21.43 -7.29 -9.82
CA ASP A 82 -21.43 -8.76 -9.94
C ASP A 82 -20.06 -9.27 -10.39
N ARG A 83 -19.37 -8.54 -11.28
CA ARG A 83 -18.01 -8.87 -11.69
C ARG A 83 -17.01 -8.74 -10.54
N VAL A 84 -17.15 -7.70 -9.71
CA VAL A 84 -16.31 -7.50 -8.51
C VAL A 84 -16.52 -8.63 -7.50
N GLU A 85 -17.77 -9.03 -7.26
CA GLU A 85 -18.11 -10.14 -6.36
C GLU A 85 -17.58 -11.49 -6.86
N ARG A 86 -17.73 -11.78 -8.16
CA ARG A 86 -17.16 -12.99 -8.76
C ARG A 86 -15.64 -13.05 -8.60
N ALA A 87 -14.95 -11.93 -8.82
CA ALA A 87 -13.50 -11.86 -8.65
C ALA A 87 -13.10 -12.07 -7.17
N ALA A 88 -13.77 -11.40 -6.23
CA ALA A 88 -13.51 -11.57 -4.79
C ALA A 88 -13.71 -13.02 -4.33
N ALA A 89 -14.80 -13.66 -4.78
CA ALA A 89 -15.05 -15.07 -4.50
C ALA A 89 -13.99 -16.00 -5.10
N ALA A 90 -13.55 -15.72 -6.33
CA ALA A 90 -12.48 -16.48 -6.98
C ALA A 90 -11.16 -16.36 -6.20
N PHE A 91 -10.72 -15.15 -5.84
CA PHE A 91 -9.48 -14.99 -5.08
C PHE A 91 -9.51 -15.71 -3.73
N ARG A 92 -10.62 -15.61 -3.00
CA ARG A 92 -10.77 -16.33 -1.73
C ARG A 92 -10.72 -17.84 -1.91
N ARG A 93 -11.35 -18.38 -2.96
CA ARG A 93 -11.33 -19.82 -3.25
C ARG A 93 -9.92 -20.30 -3.61
N GLU A 94 -9.21 -19.55 -4.45
CA GLU A 94 -7.95 -19.99 -5.05
C GLU A 94 -6.71 -19.68 -4.20
N LEU A 95 -6.75 -18.62 -3.38
CA LEU A 95 -5.62 -18.16 -2.56
C LEU A 95 -5.89 -18.25 -1.05
N GLY A 96 -7.12 -18.59 -0.66
CA GLY A 96 -7.56 -18.60 0.74
C GLY A 96 -7.92 -17.21 1.28
N PRO A 97 -8.44 -17.15 2.52
CA PRO A 97 -8.87 -15.90 3.15
C PRO A 97 -7.72 -14.91 3.41
N ASP A 98 -6.50 -15.41 3.63
CA ASP A 98 -5.33 -14.59 3.95
C ASP A 98 -4.36 -14.41 2.76
N GLY A 99 -4.75 -14.90 1.58
CA GLY A 99 -3.93 -14.86 0.36
C GLY A 99 -3.48 -13.45 -0.03
N ALA A 100 -2.32 -13.34 -0.68
CA ALA A 100 -1.69 -12.07 -1.06
C ALA A 100 -2.38 -11.40 -2.27
N TYR A 101 -3.65 -11.04 -2.12
CA TYR A 101 -4.41 -10.26 -3.08
C TYR A 101 -5.13 -9.10 -2.39
N GLY A 102 -5.51 -8.11 -3.19
CA GLY A 102 -6.45 -7.07 -2.80
C GLY A 102 -7.30 -6.62 -3.98
N LEU A 103 -8.27 -5.77 -3.70
CA LEU A 103 -9.12 -5.16 -4.71
C LEU A 103 -8.98 -3.64 -4.66
N ASN A 104 -9.02 -2.99 -5.82
CA ASN A 104 -9.11 -1.54 -5.87
C ASN A 104 -10.45 -1.07 -5.27
N LEU A 105 -10.42 0.01 -4.49
CA LEU A 105 -11.58 0.80 -4.13
C LEU A 105 -11.36 2.20 -4.71
N LEU A 106 -12.13 2.53 -5.74
CA LEU A 106 -12.04 3.83 -6.40
C LEU A 106 -13.06 4.80 -5.79
N ALA A 107 -12.60 5.98 -5.39
CA ALA A 107 -13.48 7.03 -4.89
C ALA A 107 -14.57 7.35 -5.92
N SER A 108 -15.83 7.43 -5.45
CA SER A 108 -16.98 7.78 -6.29
C SER A 108 -17.74 8.96 -5.70
N PRO A 109 -17.17 10.18 -5.71
CA PRO A 109 -17.76 11.34 -5.01
C PRO A 109 -19.16 11.70 -5.52
N ASP A 110 -19.42 11.54 -6.83
CA ASP A 110 -20.72 11.82 -7.45
C ASP A 110 -21.72 10.67 -7.27
N ARG A 111 -21.24 9.49 -6.84
CA ARG A 111 -22.05 8.27 -6.65
C ARG A 111 -21.62 7.49 -5.39
N PRO A 112 -21.82 8.06 -4.18
CA PRO A 112 -21.40 7.41 -2.93
C PRO A 112 -22.03 6.03 -2.71
N GLU A 113 -23.23 5.79 -3.21
CA GLU A 113 -23.93 4.50 -3.15
C GLU A 113 -23.18 3.39 -3.90
N LYS A 114 -22.47 3.73 -4.99
CA LYS A 114 -21.64 2.76 -5.71
C LYS A 114 -20.48 2.30 -4.85
N GLU A 115 -19.80 3.24 -4.19
CA GLU A 115 -18.69 2.94 -3.29
C GLU A 115 -19.15 2.10 -2.09
N GLN A 116 -20.30 2.45 -1.51
CA GLN A 116 -20.93 1.67 -0.42
C GLN A 116 -21.22 0.23 -0.84
N ARG A 117 -21.81 0.02 -2.02
CA ARG A 117 -22.12 -1.32 -2.56
C ARG A 117 -20.85 -2.16 -2.77
N VAL A 118 -19.77 -1.54 -3.24
CA VAL A 118 -18.47 -2.22 -3.37
C VAL A 118 -17.94 -2.60 -1.99
N VAL A 119 -17.89 -1.68 -1.03
CA VAL A 119 -17.44 -2.00 0.34
C VAL A 119 -18.28 -3.11 0.98
N ASP A 120 -19.59 -3.08 0.77
CA ASP A 120 -20.51 -4.15 1.21
C ASP A 120 -20.12 -5.51 0.62
N ALA A 121 -19.82 -5.58 -0.67
CA ALA A 121 -19.33 -6.79 -1.32
C ALA A 121 -17.98 -7.24 -0.75
N LEU A 122 -17.02 -6.33 -0.59
CA LEU A 122 -15.69 -6.64 -0.05
C LEU A 122 -15.79 -7.25 1.36
N LEU A 123 -16.60 -6.65 2.23
CA LEU A 123 -16.83 -7.14 3.60
C LEU A 123 -17.55 -8.50 3.60
N ARG A 124 -18.59 -8.69 2.79
CA ARG A 124 -19.30 -9.98 2.65
C ARG A 124 -18.37 -11.10 2.21
N HIS A 125 -17.50 -10.82 1.24
CA HIS A 125 -16.56 -11.82 0.72
C HIS A 125 -15.33 -12.01 1.61
N GLY A 126 -15.13 -11.16 2.62
CA GLY A 126 -13.98 -11.23 3.53
C GLY A 126 -12.68 -10.78 2.88
N VAL A 127 -12.74 -9.83 1.94
CA VAL A 127 -11.55 -9.24 1.33
C VAL A 127 -10.78 -8.47 2.39
N ARG A 128 -9.52 -8.87 2.60
CA ARG A 128 -8.67 -8.34 3.68
C ARG A 128 -7.85 -7.11 3.28
N ARG A 129 -7.76 -6.78 1.98
CA ARG A 129 -6.87 -5.72 1.47
C ARG A 129 -7.56 -4.90 0.38
N ILE A 130 -7.48 -3.58 0.50
CA ILE A 130 -7.82 -2.67 -0.58
C ILE A 130 -6.66 -1.76 -0.95
N GLU A 131 -6.64 -1.36 -2.22
CA GLU A 131 -5.93 -0.17 -2.69
C GLU A 131 -6.98 0.93 -2.83
N ALA A 132 -6.93 1.92 -1.94
CA ALA A 132 -7.82 3.08 -1.98
C ALA A 132 -7.22 4.13 -2.92
N ALA A 133 -7.87 4.40 -4.05
CA ALA A 133 -7.38 5.29 -5.09
C ALA A 133 -8.36 6.42 -5.41
N SER A 134 -7.81 7.57 -5.84
CA SER A 134 -8.57 8.77 -6.24
C SER A 134 -9.41 9.43 -5.13
N PHE A 135 -9.18 9.07 -3.86
CA PHE A 135 -9.81 9.75 -2.73
C PHE A 135 -9.20 11.14 -2.54
N VAL A 136 -10.07 12.14 -2.36
CA VAL A 136 -9.68 13.51 -1.98
C VAL A 136 -10.12 13.86 -0.55
N ARG A 137 -10.95 13.00 0.06
CA ARG A 137 -11.43 13.09 1.44
C ARG A 137 -11.83 11.70 1.93
N MET A 138 -11.95 11.53 3.25
CA MET A 138 -12.54 10.32 3.82
C MET A 138 -14.02 10.21 3.45
N THR A 139 -14.49 8.99 3.27
CA THR A 139 -15.89 8.68 2.98
C THR A 139 -16.44 7.70 4.01
N PRO A 140 -17.76 7.69 4.26
CA PRO A 140 -18.37 6.72 5.16
C PRO A 140 -18.09 5.25 4.76
N ALA A 141 -18.02 4.95 3.46
CA ALA A 141 -17.76 3.60 2.98
C ALA A 141 -16.32 3.15 3.27
N LEU A 142 -15.32 4.00 2.98
CA LEU A 142 -13.92 3.73 3.28
C LEU A 142 -13.67 3.61 4.79
N VAL A 143 -14.24 4.54 5.59
CA VAL A 143 -14.17 4.48 7.06
C VAL A 143 -14.75 3.17 7.57
N ARG A 144 -15.92 2.77 7.06
CA ARG A 144 -16.54 1.50 7.46
C ARG A 144 -15.68 0.31 7.13
N TYR A 145 -15.10 0.23 5.92
CA TYR A 145 -14.23 -0.88 5.54
C TYR A 145 -13.06 -1.02 6.54
N ARG A 146 -12.40 0.09 6.85
CA ARG A 146 -11.29 0.13 7.81
C ARG A 146 -11.73 -0.30 9.20
N VAL A 147 -12.76 0.35 9.75
CA VAL A 147 -13.20 0.18 11.14
C VAL A 147 -13.80 -1.20 11.40
N ALA A 148 -14.50 -1.78 10.42
CA ALA A 148 -15.07 -3.13 10.53
C ALA A 148 -13.99 -4.22 10.69
N GLY A 149 -12.74 -3.93 10.35
CA GLY A 149 -11.61 -4.85 10.54
C GLY A 149 -10.91 -4.70 11.88
N LEU A 150 -11.21 -3.66 12.68
CA LEU A 150 -10.51 -3.40 13.93
C LEU A 150 -10.91 -4.40 15.01
N ARG A 151 -9.92 -4.89 15.74
CA ARG A 151 -10.08 -5.76 16.90
C ARG A 151 -8.98 -5.49 17.92
N ARG A 152 -9.27 -5.77 19.19
CA ARG A 152 -8.25 -5.76 20.23
C ARG A 152 -7.46 -7.07 20.18
N ALA A 153 -6.14 -6.97 20.15
CA ALA A 153 -5.25 -8.12 20.25
C ALA A 153 -5.16 -8.61 21.71
N PRO A 154 -4.69 -9.84 21.95
CA PRO A 154 -4.54 -10.38 23.31
C PRO A 154 -3.63 -9.54 24.23
N ASP A 155 -2.67 -8.81 23.65
CA ASP A 155 -1.76 -7.90 24.37
C ASP A 155 -2.36 -6.50 24.60
N GLY A 156 -3.63 -6.29 24.22
CA GLY A 156 -4.36 -5.03 24.35
C GLY A 156 -4.13 -4.04 23.21
N SER A 157 -3.23 -4.32 22.27
CA SER A 157 -2.97 -3.47 21.10
C SER A 157 -4.14 -3.51 20.09
N VAL A 158 -4.20 -2.50 19.22
CA VAL A 158 -5.21 -2.44 18.17
C VAL A 158 -4.68 -3.11 16.90
N GLU A 159 -5.38 -4.15 16.45
CA GLU A 159 -5.06 -4.83 15.20
C GLU A 159 -6.10 -4.50 14.12
N ALA A 160 -5.63 -4.20 12.92
CA ALA A 160 -6.48 -4.03 11.76
C ALA A 160 -6.52 -5.29 10.90
N GLY A 161 -7.64 -6.02 10.96
CA GLY A 161 -7.93 -7.16 10.11
C GLY A 161 -8.25 -6.80 8.66
N HIS A 162 -8.47 -5.52 8.35
CA HIS A 162 -8.62 -5.01 6.98
C HIS A 162 -7.53 -3.98 6.70
N ALA A 163 -6.62 -4.34 5.81
CA ALA A 163 -5.52 -3.48 5.42
C ALA A 163 -5.90 -2.54 4.28
N VAL A 164 -5.43 -1.30 4.38
CA VAL A 164 -5.67 -0.23 3.41
C VAL A 164 -4.33 0.31 2.94
N LEU A 165 -4.07 0.15 1.64
CA LEU A 165 -3.01 0.86 0.93
C LEU A 165 -3.62 2.10 0.28
N ALA A 166 -3.30 3.27 0.80
CA ALA A 166 -3.77 4.55 0.28
C ALA A 166 -2.83 5.04 -0.83
N LYS A 167 -3.31 5.11 -2.06
CA LYS A 167 -2.54 5.61 -3.19
C LYS A 167 -2.84 7.10 -3.38
N VAL A 168 -1.83 7.94 -3.12
CA VAL A 168 -2.01 9.39 -2.99
C VAL A 168 -0.89 10.16 -3.68
N SER A 169 -1.26 11.27 -4.31
CA SER A 169 -0.34 12.25 -4.90
C SER A 169 -0.28 13.56 -4.08
N ARG A 170 -1.22 13.77 -3.16
CA ARG A 170 -1.42 15.04 -2.43
C ARG A 170 -1.19 14.85 -0.93
N ALA A 171 -0.48 15.80 -0.33
CA ALA A 171 -0.03 15.70 1.07
C ALA A 171 -1.19 15.77 2.07
N GLU A 172 -2.17 16.63 1.81
CA GLU A 172 -3.40 16.77 2.61
C GLU A 172 -4.28 15.52 2.56
N VAL A 173 -4.26 14.78 1.45
CA VAL A 173 -4.94 13.48 1.34
C VAL A 173 -4.19 12.43 2.15
N ALA A 174 -2.85 12.41 2.07
CA ALA A 174 -2.02 11.54 2.89
C ALA A 174 -2.26 11.79 4.39
N ASP A 175 -2.34 13.05 4.82
CA ASP A 175 -2.63 13.42 6.22
C ASP A 175 -3.95 12.82 6.70
N ALA A 176 -5.00 12.82 5.86
CA ALA A 176 -6.28 12.20 6.20
C ALA A 176 -6.19 10.67 6.37
N PHE A 177 -5.36 9.99 5.58
CA PHE A 177 -5.12 8.54 5.74
C PHE A 177 -4.20 8.18 6.92
N LEU A 178 -3.30 9.10 7.28
CA LEU A 178 -2.39 8.95 8.41
C LEU A 178 -3.06 9.23 9.76
N ALA A 179 -4.21 9.92 9.76
CA ALA A 179 -5.01 10.20 10.94
C ALA A 179 -6.02 9.09 11.25
N PRO A 180 -6.55 9.04 12.49
CA PRO A 180 -7.75 8.28 12.80
C PRO A 180 -8.96 8.71 11.96
N PRO A 181 -9.96 7.82 11.74
CA PRO A 181 -11.21 8.18 11.07
C PRO A 181 -11.92 9.37 11.72
N PRO A 182 -12.62 10.20 10.92
CA PRO A 182 -13.43 11.30 11.44
C PRO A 182 -14.46 10.81 12.48
N PRO A 183 -14.51 11.40 13.70
CA PRO A 183 -15.38 10.91 14.77
C PRO A 183 -16.87 10.94 14.44
N ASP A 184 -17.32 11.93 13.66
CA ASP A 184 -18.69 12.08 13.18
C ASP A 184 -19.10 10.92 12.25
N MET A 185 -18.20 10.51 11.35
CA MET A 185 -18.43 9.36 10.48
C MET A 185 -18.48 8.05 11.26
N VAL A 186 -17.59 7.88 12.24
CA VAL A 186 -17.58 6.70 13.13
C VAL A 186 -18.88 6.62 13.92
N GLU A 187 -19.32 7.73 14.51
CA GLU A 187 -20.55 7.78 15.30
C GLU A 187 -21.79 7.51 14.43
N ALA A 188 -21.86 8.08 13.23
CA ALA A 188 -22.95 7.80 12.29
C ALA A 188 -23.00 6.31 11.91
N LEU A 189 -21.85 5.67 11.68
CA LEU A 189 -21.77 4.23 11.38
C LEU A 189 -22.19 3.37 12.58
N ARG A 190 -21.81 3.76 13.79
CA ARG A 190 -22.20 3.09 15.03
C ARG A 190 -23.71 3.19 15.26
N ALA A 191 -24.27 4.40 15.13
CA ALA A 191 -25.71 4.65 15.26
C ALA A 191 -26.53 3.86 14.24
N ALA A 192 -26.00 3.68 13.02
CA ALA A 192 -26.62 2.87 11.98
C ALA A 192 -26.38 1.34 12.13
N GLY A 193 -25.73 0.89 13.22
CA GLY A 193 -25.44 -0.53 13.47
C GLY A 193 -24.47 -1.16 12.45
N ARG A 194 -23.67 -0.34 11.76
CA ARG A 194 -22.73 -0.80 10.72
C ARG A 194 -21.36 -1.20 11.27
N ILE A 195 -21.06 -0.81 12.51
CA ILE A 195 -19.88 -1.17 13.29
C ILE A 195 -20.28 -1.37 14.75
N SER A 196 -19.50 -2.15 15.52
CA SER A 196 -19.74 -2.35 16.95
C SER A 196 -19.25 -1.17 17.80
N ALA A 197 -19.68 -1.12 19.07
CA ALA A 197 -19.18 -0.14 20.03
C ALA A 197 -17.66 -0.28 20.26
N GLU A 198 -17.15 -1.51 20.33
CA GLU A 198 -15.71 -1.77 20.43
C GLU A 198 -14.97 -1.27 19.19
N GLN A 199 -15.47 -1.54 17.99
CA GLN A 199 -14.85 -1.04 16.76
C GLN A 199 -14.80 0.49 16.71
N ALA A 200 -15.88 1.16 17.12
CA ALA A 200 -15.91 2.62 17.25
C ALA A 200 -14.92 3.14 18.30
N GLU A 201 -14.71 2.39 19.38
CA GLU A 201 -13.71 2.73 20.40
C GLU A 201 -12.28 2.64 19.85
N LEU A 202 -11.96 1.51 19.22
CA LEU A 202 -10.65 1.24 18.61
C LEU A 202 -10.32 2.21 17.48
N ALA A 203 -11.35 2.68 16.76
CA ALA A 203 -11.22 3.63 15.67
C ALA A 203 -10.60 4.98 16.10
N ARG A 204 -10.66 5.35 17.39
CA ARG A 204 -10.12 6.64 17.86
C ARG A 204 -8.60 6.75 17.76
N THR A 205 -7.89 5.63 17.67
CA THR A 205 -6.43 5.60 17.68
C THR A 205 -5.81 4.91 16.46
N ALA A 206 -6.59 4.13 15.71
CA ALA A 206 -6.13 3.43 14.53
C ALA A 206 -6.05 4.39 13.31
N PRO A 207 -4.92 4.44 12.58
CA PRO A 207 -4.85 5.24 11.35
C PRO A 207 -5.78 4.65 10.27
N MET A 208 -6.21 5.49 9.35
CA MET A 208 -7.07 5.08 8.22
C MET A 208 -6.37 4.17 7.21
N ALA A 209 -5.05 4.25 7.09
CA ALA A 209 -4.22 3.38 6.25
C ALA A 209 -3.11 2.67 7.02
N ASP A 210 -2.68 1.52 6.51
CA ASP A 210 -1.48 0.81 6.99
C ASP A 210 -0.26 1.14 6.11
N ASP A 211 -0.53 1.47 4.86
CA ASP A 211 0.44 1.76 3.82
C ASP A 211 -0.01 2.96 3.01
N VAL A 212 0.92 3.88 2.74
CA VAL A 212 0.72 5.00 1.84
C VAL A 212 1.63 4.79 0.64
N CYS A 213 1.06 4.76 -0.56
CA CYS A 213 1.79 4.74 -1.82
C CYS A 213 1.83 6.16 -2.39
N ALA A 214 3.05 6.69 -2.54
CA ALA A 214 3.36 7.96 -3.15
C ALA A 214 3.22 7.85 -4.68
N GLU A 215 2.04 8.14 -5.21
CA GLU A 215 1.81 8.13 -6.65
C GLU A 215 2.35 9.41 -7.28
N ALA A 216 3.57 9.30 -7.80
CA ALA A 216 4.23 10.32 -8.61
C ALA A 216 3.69 10.28 -10.06
N ASP A 217 4.43 10.84 -11.01
CA ASP A 217 4.08 10.71 -12.42
C ASP A 217 3.99 9.24 -12.87
N SER A 218 2.89 8.91 -13.55
CA SER A 218 2.46 7.53 -13.82
C SER A 218 1.49 7.47 -15.00
N GLY A 219 1.18 6.26 -15.47
CA GLY A 219 0.20 6.06 -16.53
C GLY A 219 -1.24 6.26 -16.05
N GLY A 220 -2.09 6.85 -16.90
CA GLY A 220 -3.49 7.11 -16.57
C GLY A 220 -3.70 8.48 -15.91
N HIS A 221 -4.55 8.56 -14.89
CA HIS A 221 -4.76 9.80 -14.14
C HIS A 221 -3.56 10.08 -13.23
N THR A 222 -2.96 11.25 -13.38
CA THR A 222 -1.76 11.66 -12.64
C THR A 222 -1.74 13.17 -12.45
N ASP A 223 -1.24 13.63 -11.30
CA ASP A 223 -0.92 15.04 -11.04
C ASP A 223 0.51 15.39 -11.51
N GLN A 224 1.20 14.45 -12.17
CA GLN A 224 2.55 14.58 -12.74
C GLN A 224 3.61 15.04 -11.74
N ARG A 225 3.47 14.63 -10.47
CA ARG A 225 4.40 15.04 -9.41
C ARG A 225 5.75 14.33 -9.55
N PRO A 226 6.89 15.03 -9.38
CA PRO A 226 8.18 14.39 -9.34
C PRO A 226 8.31 13.46 -8.12
N LEU A 227 8.71 12.20 -8.35
CA LEU A 227 8.90 11.22 -7.29
C LEU A 227 9.88 11.68 -6.21
N VAL A 228 11.01 12.26 -6.65
CA VAL A 228 12.08 12.76 -5.77
C VAL A 228 11.63 13.89 -4.84
N VAL A 229 10.46 14.49 -5.09
CA VAL A 229 9.84 15.50 -4.23
C VAL A 229 8.74 14.88 -3.37
N LEU A 230 7.82 14.12 -3.99
CA LEU A 230 6.64 13.57 -3.32
C LEU A 230 7.00 12.58 -2.22
N LEU A 231 7.89 11.62 -2.50
CA LEU A 231 8.19 10.55 -1.54
C LEU A 231 8.81 11.09 -0.23
N PRO A 232 9.85 11.94 -0.25
CA PRO A 232 10.37 12.55 0.98
C PRO A 232 9.33 13.41 1.72
N GLU A 233 8.42 14.07 1.01
CA GLU A 233 7.33 14.84 1.63
C GLU A 233 6.39 13.92 2.41
N LEU A 234 5.92 12.82 1.82
CA LEU A 234 5.00 11.89 2.48
C LEU A 234 5.66 11.16 3.65
N ILE A 235 6.96 10.85 3.57
CA ILE A 235 7.72 10.29 4.70
C ILE A 235 7.71 11.28 5.88
N ARG A 236 8.02 12.56 5.65
CA ARG A 236 7.99 13.59 6.71
C ARG A 236 6.60 13.77 7.31
N ARG A 237 5.55 13.70 6.48
CA ARG A 237 4.15 13.76 6.93
C ARG A 237 3.81 12.58 7.84
N ARG A 238 4.18 11.34 7.44
CA ARG A 238 4.03 10.13 8.27
C ARG A 238 4.74 10.29 9.61
N ASP A 239 6.00 10.74 9.61
CA ASP A 239 6.76 10.92 10.85
C ASP A 239 6.13 11.99 11.76
N ALA A 240 5.59 13.07 11.19
CA ALA A 240 4.88 14.11 11.94
C ALA A 240 3.52 13.64 12.47
N ALA A 241 2.81 12.81 11.73
CA ALA A 241 1.55 12.21 12.16
C ALA A 241 1.78 11.18 13.28
N ALA A 242 2.84 10.37 13.21
CA ALA A 242 3.20 9.41 14.27
C ALA A 242 3.46 10.08 15.63
N ARG A 243 3.93 11.33 15.65
CA ARG A 243 4.07 12.11 16.90
C ARG A 243 2.74 12.59 17.46
N ARG A 244 1.72 12.79 16.61
CA ARG A 244 0.37 13.25 17.00
C ARG A 244 -0.57 12.08 17.33
N HIS A 245 -0.39 10.97 16.63
CA HIS A 245 -1.25 9.80 16.67
C HIS A 245 -0.36 8.56 16.81
N GLY A 246 -0.29 7.99 18.01
CA GLY A 246 0.61 6.86 18.30
C GLY A 246 0.38 5.65 17.37
N GLY A 247 -0.86 5.41 16.94
CA GLY A 247 -1.19 4.33 15.99
C GLY A 247 -0.55 4.48 14.62
N THR A 248 -0.15 5.70 14.23
CA THR A 248 0.45 5.99 12.92
C THR A 248 1.92 5.59 12.84
N ALA A 249 2.59 5.30 13.97
CA ALA A 249 4.00 4.88 13.99
C ALA A 249 4.26 3.59 13.17
N GLY A 250 3.24 2.74 12.99
CA GLY A 250 3.32 1.53 12.17
C GLY A 250 3.10 1.73 10.67
N VAL A 251 2.64 2.92 10.24
CA VAL A 251 2.29 3.19 8.84
C VAL A 251 3.54 3.30 7.98
N ARG A 252 3.53 2.64 6.84
CA ARG A 252 4.66 2.57 5.91
C ARG A 252 4.39 3.47 4.71
N VAL A 253 5.45 4.02 4.14
CA VAL A 253 5.38 4.85 2.93
C VAL A 253 6.21 4.16 1.85
N GLY A 254 5.59 3.90 0.70
CA GLY A 254 6.22 3.38 -0.51
C GLY A 254 5.94 4.27 -1.71
N VAL A 255 6.36 3.81 -2.88
CA VAL A 255 6.12 4.37 -4.22
C VAL A 255 5.72 3.22 -5.15
#